data_AF-A0A8T1TEH8-F1
#
_entry.id   AF-A0A8T1TEH8-F1
#
_cell.length_a   1.000
_cell.length_b   1.000
_cell.length_c   1.000
_cell.angle_alpha   90.00
_cell.angle_beta   90.00
_cell.angle_gamma   90.00
#
_symmetry.space_group_name_H-M   'P 1'
#
loop_
_entity.id
_entity.type
_entity.pdbx_description
1 polymer ?
#
loop_
_entity_poly.entity_id
_entity_poly.type
_entity_poly.pdbx_seq_one_letter_code
_entity_poly.pdbx_strand_id
1 'polypeptide(L)'
;CPKPHASGEECRLHTLDVRRALAFYLDRTKSFRRSLQLFVASAERMKGQPVSTQRLSRWITLCIHTCYELAKVPSPPVVRAHSTRAQASSAAFVAHVPIQDICRAATWSSVHTFTSHYAIVSHARDDAGFGRAVLQPDKV
;
A
#
# COMPACT_ATOMS: atom_id res chain seq x y z
N CYS A 1 18.54 -5.18 15.10
CA CYS A 1 17.21 -5.27 15.73
C CYS A 1 17.31 -6.05 17.02
N PRO A 2 16.93 -5.48 18.18
CA PRO A 2 16.84 -6.25 19.42
C PRO A 2 15.43 -6.16 20.01
N LYS A 3 14.45 -6.81 19.40
CA LYS A 3 13.24 -7.22 20.13
C LYS A 3 12.95 -8.66 19.75
N PRO A 4 12.78 -9.58 20.73
CA PRO A 4 12.41 -10.95 20.44
C PRO A 4 11.02 -10.92 19.78
N HIS A 5 10.91 -11.56 18.63
CA HIS A 5 9.62 -11.69 17.94
C HIS A 5 8.69 -12.54 18.82
N ALA A 6 7.49 -12.05 19.12
CA ALA A 6 6.50 -12.75 19.92
C ALA A 6 5.89 -13.96 19.19
N SER A 7 6.03 -14.01 17.86
CA SER A 7 5.59 -15.15 17.02
C SER A 7 6.40 -15.29 15.74
N GLY A 8 6.30 -16.45 15.09
CA GLY A 8 6.88 -16.68 13.76
C GLY A 8 6.29 -15.76 12.68
N GLU A 9 5.01 -15.39 12.81
CA GLU A 9 4.37 -14.45 11.89
C GLU A 9 4.92 -13.03 12.04
N GLU A 10 5.14 -12.58 13.27
CA GLU A 10 5.79 -11.29 13.51
C GLU A 10 7.22 -11.25 12.95
N CYS A 11 7.96 -12.36 13.06
CA CYS A 11 9.27 -12.49 12.44
C CYS A 11 9.19 -12.35 10.91
N ARG A 12 8.20 -13.00 10.28
CA ARG A 12 7.96 -12.89 8.83
C ARG A 12 7.59 -11.47 8.43
N LEU A 13 6.69 -10.81 9.16
CA LEU A 13 6.28 -9.42 8.88
C LEU A 13 7.42 -8.42 9.08
N HIS A 14 8.33 -8.64 10.03
CA HIS A 14 9.52 -7.80 10.20
C HIS A 14 10.47 -7.86 8.99
N THR A 15 10.39 -8.90 8.16
CA THR A 15 11.11 -8.90 6.88
C THR A 15 10.57 -7.85 5.90
N LEU A 16 9.34 -7.39 6.09
CA LEU A 16 8.68 -6.35 5.29
C LEU A 16 8.86 -4.94 5.87
N ASP A 17 9.76 -4.76 6.85
CA ASP A 17 10.03 -3.45 7.45
C ASP A 17 10.57 -2.45 6.42
N VAL A 18 9.77 -1.42 6.14
CA VAL A 18 10.10 -0.32 5.23
C VAL A 18 11.31 0.47 5.71
N ARG A 19 11.50 0.67 7.02
CA ARG A 19 12.67 1.40 7.54
C ARG A 19 13.96 0.66 7.21
N ARG A 20 13.95 -0.67 7.38
CA ARG A 20 15.08 -1.53 7.02
C ARG A 20 15.38 -1.46 5.52
N ALA A 21 14.35 -1.54 4.68
CA ALA A 21 14.50 -1.43 3.23
C ALA A 21 15.08 -0.06 2.80
N LEU A 22 14.57 1.03 3.39
CA LEU A 22 15.06 2.38 3.09
C LEU A 22 16.48 2.62 3.60
N ALA A 23 16.82 2.12 4.79
CA ALA A 23 18.18 2.20 5.32
C ALA A 23 19.18 1.49 4.39
N PHE A 24 18.84 0.29 3.92
CA PHE A 24 19.65 -0.43 2.94
C PHE A 24 19.79 0.33 1.62
N TYR A 25 18.70 0.91 1.11
CA TYR A 25 18.74 1.73 -0.11
C TYR A 25 19.64 2.97 0.05
N LEU A 26 19.54 3.67 1.17
CA LEU A 26 20.36 4.85 1.47
C LEU A 26 21.84 4.48 1.54
N ASP A 27 22.18 3.38 2.22
CA ASP A 27 23.56 2.88 2.30
C ASP A 27 24.12 2.55 0.89
N ARG A 28 23.36 1.79 0.09
CA ARG A 28 23.76 1.39 -1.26
C ARG A 28 23.91 2.56 -2.24
N THR A 29 23.18 3.65 -2.03
CA THR A 29 23.22 4.83 -2.90
C THR A 29 24.17 5.91 -2.39
N LYS A 30 24.70 5.77 -1.17
CA LYS A 30 25.48 6.80 -0.46
C LYS A 30 26.67 7.32 -1.27
N SER A 31 27.42 6.43 -1.91
CA SER A 31 28.69 6.76 -2.58
C SER A 31 28.53 7.59 -3.86
N PHE A 32 27.35 7.58 -4.48
CA PHE A 32 27.12 8.24 -5.77
C PHE A 32 25.94 9.20 -5.77
N ARG A 33 25.27 9.37 -4.63
CA ARG A 33 24.13 10.28 -4.48
C ARG A 33 24.56 11.74 -4.71
N ARG A 34 23.77 12.46 -5.51
CA ARG A 34 23.96 13.90 -5.82
C ARG A 34 22.72 14.74 -5.50
N SER A 35 21.71 14.14 -4.86
CA SER A 35 20.44 14.78 -4.53
C SER A 35 19.98 14.45 -3.11
N LEU A 36 19.29 15.42 -2.49
CA LEU A 36 18.60 15.25 -1.21
C LEU A 36 17.29 14.45 -1.33
N GLN A 37 16.77 14.26 -2.54
CA GLN A 37 15.57 13.43 -2.73
C GLN A 37 15.85 11.98 -2.39
N LEU A 38 14.89 11.29 -1.74
CA LEU A 38 15.08 9.93 -1.27
C LEU A 38 15.55 8.98 -2.38
N PHE A 39 14.88 8.95 -3.54
CA PHE A 39 15.23 8.06 -4.65
C PHE A 39 16.13 8.76 -5.68
N VAL A 40 17.25 8.11 -6.00
CA VAL A 40 18.20 8.51 -7.04
C VAL A 40 18.35 7.45 -8.11
N ALA A 41 18.66 7.88 -9.33
CA ALA A 41 18.89 6.98 -10.44
C ALA A 41 20.24 6.27 -10.30
N SER A 42 20.28 4.99 -10.68
CA SER A 42 21.48 4.14 -10.70
C SER A 42 22.11 4.00 -12.08
N ALA A 43 21.36 4.31 -13.15
CA ALA A 43 21.84 4.21 -14.53
C ALA A 43 22.97 5.21 -14.80
N GLU A 44 24.02 4.76 -15.48
CA GLU A 44 25.31 5.46 -15.61
C GLU A 44 25.19 6.95 -15.95
N ARG A 45 24.42 7.30 -16.99
CA ARG A 45 24.23 8.71 -17.43
C ARG A 45 23.55 9.60 -16.40
N MET A 46 22.70 9.03 -15.55
CA MET A 46 21.87 9.77 -14.58
C MET A 46 22.25 9.43 -13.14
N LYS A 47 23.39 8.78 -12.92
CA LYS A 47 23.73 8.19 -11.63
C LYS A 47 23.80 9.27 -10.55
N GLY A 48 23.05 9.05 -9.47
CA GLY A 48 22.96 9.98 -8.33
C GLY A 48 21.95 11.11 -8.48
N GLN A 49 21.37 11.31 -9.66
CA GLN A 49 20.36 12.33 -9.92
C GLN A 49 18.98 11.93 -9.38
N PRO A 50 18.10 12.89 -9.05
CA PRO A 50 16.75 12.59 -8.58
C PRO A 50 15.95 11.78 -9.61
N VAL A 51 15.10 10.88 -9.14
CA VAL A 51 14.19 10.10 -9.98
C VAL A 51 12.89 10.89 -10.20
N SER A 52 12.44 11.00 -11.46
CA SER A 52 11.16 11.63 -11.78
C SER A 52 9.96 10.80 -11.28
N THR A 53 8.83 11.47 -11.07
CA THR A 53 7.58 10.83 -10.65
C THR A 53 7.11 9.77 -11.65
N GLN A 54 7.31 10.00 -12.95
CA GLN A 54 6.97 9.04 -14.01
C GLN A 54 7.82 7.76 -13.89
N ARG A 55 9.10 7.89 -13.55
CA ARG A 55 10.00 6.74 -13.39
C ARG A 55 9.70 5.97 -12.12
N LEU A 56 9.37 6.65 -11.01
CA LEU A 56 8.85 6.00 -9.80
C LEU A 56 7.55 5.24 -10.08
N SER A 57 6.62 5.85 -10.82
CA SER A 57 5.37 5.19 -11.22
C SER A 57 5.65 3.90 -11.99
N ARG A 58 6.57 3.94 -12.96
CA ARG A 58 7.01 2.76 -13.72
C ARG A 58 7.67 1.70 -12.85
N TRP A 59 8.49 2.08 -11.86
CA TRP A 59 9.09 1.11 -10.93
C TRP A 59 8.03 0.36 -10.14
N ILE A 60 7.01 1.07 -9.66
CA ILE A 60 5.90 0.47 -8.90
C ILE A 60 5.12 -0.49 -9.79
N THR A 61 4.69 -0.06 -10.98
CA THR A 61 3.90 -0.92 -11.87
C THR A 61 4.69 -2.14 -12.33
N LEU A 62 5.97 -1.97 -12.69
CA LEU A 62 6.83 -3.09 -13.07
C LEU A 62 7.00 -4.09 -11.93
N CYS A 63 7.24 -3.61 -10.71
CA CYS A 63 7.35 -4.47 -9.52
C CYS A 63 6.08 -5.32 -9.33
N ILE A 64 4.90 -4.70 -9.44
CA ILE A 64 3.62 -5.42 -9.35
C ILE A 64 3.55 -6.51 -10.42
N HIS A 65 3.77 -6.17 -11.70
CA HIS A 65 3.73 -7.15 -12.79
C HIS A 65 4.72 -8.31 -12.56
N THR A 66 5.95 -8.01 -12.16
CA THR A 66 6.97 -9.02 -11.85
C THR A 66 6.53 -9.93 -10.69
N CYS A 67 5.90 -9.39 -9.64
CA CYS A 67 5.36 -10.22 -8.56
C CYS A 67 4.27 -11.20 -9.05
N TYR A 68 3.35 -10.75 -9.91
CA TYR A 68 2.32 -11.61 -10.50
C TYR A 68 2.93 -12.70 -11.39
N GLU A 69 3.93 -12.34 -12.20
CA GLU A 69 4.68 -13.28 -13.05
C GLU A 69 5.38 -14.36 -12.21
N LEU A 70 6.12 -13.95 -11.17
CA LEU A 70 6.80 -14.87 -10.26
C LEU A 70 5.83 -15.78 -9.50
N ALA A 71 4.64 -15.26 -9.17
CA ALA A 71 3.56 -16.03 -8.55
C ALA A 71 2.78 -16.90 -9.55
N LYS A 72 3.10 -16.85 -10.86
CA LYS A 72 2.43 -17.60 -11.93
C LYS A 72 0.92 -17.37 -11.99
N VAL A 73 0.48 -16.16 -11.67
CA VAL A 73 -0.92 -15.75 -11.74
C VAL A 73 -1.11 -14.63 -12.76
N PRO A 74 -2.27 -14.57 -13.45
CA PRO A 74 -2.53 -13.51 -14.41
C PRO A 74 -2.43 -12.13 -13.75
N SER A 75 -1.59 -11.27 -14.33
CA SER A 75 -1.52 -9.87 -13.90
C SER A 75 -2.81 -9.13 -14.27
N PRO A 76 -3.26 -8.17 -13.44
CA PRO A 76 -4.33 -7.27 -13.83
C PRO A 76 -3.97 -6.52 -15.13
N PRO A 77 -4.94 -6.29 -16.03
CA PRO A 77 -4.69 -5.63 -17.31
C PRO A 77 -4.34 -4.15 -17.16
N VAL A 78 -4.78 -3.50 -16.08
CA VAL A 78 -4.49 -2.10 -15.79
C VAL A 78 -3.94 -1.97 -14.38
N VAL A 79 -2.65 -1.67 -14.28
CA VAL A 79 -1.97 -1.36 -13.02
C VAL A 79 -1.39 0.04 -13.11
N ARG A 80 -1.82 0.92 -12.21
CA ARG A 80 -1.23 2.25 -11.98
C ARG A 80 -0.53 2.27 -10.63
N ALA A 81 0.49 3.11 -10.46
CA ALA A 81 1.14 3.30 -9.15
C ALA A 81 0.13 3.63 -8.04
N HIS A 82 -0.88 4.44 -8.35
CA HIS A 82 -1.97 4.81 -7.44
C HIS A 82 -2.85 3.63 -6.98
N SER A 83 -2.89 2.53 -7.75
CA SER A 83 -3.63 1.32 -7.36
C SER A 83 -3.11 0.74 -6.06
N THR A 84 -1.82 0.91 -5.77
CA THR A 84 -1.20 0.51 -4.48
C THR A 84 -1.89 1.17 -3.30
N ARG A 85 -2.18 2.48 -3.41
CA ARG A 85 -2.87 3.25 -2.37
C ARG A 85 -4.31 2.76 -2.21
N ALA A 86 -4.98 2.50 -3.32
CA ALA A 86 -6.33 1.95 -3.30
C ALA A 86 -6.38 0.63 -2.54
N GLN A 87 -5.59 -0.36 -2.99
CA GLN A 87 -5.56 -1.70 -2.39
C GLN A 87 -5.18 -1.66 -0.90
N ALA A 88 -4.20 -0.85 -0.50
CA ALA A 88 -3.82 -0.71 0.90
C ALA A 88 -4.98 -0.19 1.78
N SER A 89 -5.66 0.87 1.33
CA SER A 89 -6.79 1.43 2.07
C SER A 89 -8.00 0.49 2.11
N SER A 90 -8.29 -0.21 1.01
CA SER A 90 -9.36 -1.20 0.96
C SER A 90 -9.07 -2.40 1.86
N ALA A 91 -7.83 -2.90 1.88
CA ALA A 91 -7.42 -3.99 2.75
C ALA A 91 -7.53 -3.61 4.24
N ALA A 92 -7.14 -2.38 4.60
CA ALA A 92 -7.33 -1.87 5.97
C ALA A 92 -8.81 -1.81 6.37
N PHE A 93 -9.68 -1.38 5.44
CA PHE A 93 -11.12 -1.34 5.67
C PHE A 93 -11.72 -2.74 5.85
N VAL A 94 -11.33 -3.70 5.00
CA VAL A 94 -11.72 -5.12 5.15
C VAL A 94 -11.22 -5.71 6.46
N ALA A 95 -10.08 -5.25 6.97
CA ALA A 95 -9.54 -5.61 8.27
C ALA A 95 -10.19 -4.86 9.45
N HIS A 96 -11.30 -4.15 9.22
CA HIS A 96 -12.05 -3.40 10.23
C HIS A 96 -11.24 -2.29 10.94
N VAL A 97 -10.21 -1.75 10.29
CA VAL A 97 -9.53 -0.56 10.79
C VAL A 97 -10.51 0.62 10.75
N PRO A 98 -10.65 1.41 11.84
CA PRO A 98 -11.56 2.55 11.85
C PRO A 98 -11.32 3.49 10.67
N ILE A 99 -12.39 3.90 10.01
CA ILE A 99 -12.29 4.70 8.78
C ILE A 99 -11.55 6.03 8.97
N GLN A 100 -11.65 6.62 10.16
CA GLN A 100 -10.91 7.83 10.53
C GLN A 100 -9.39 7.59 10.57
N ASP A 101 -8.97 6.41 11.02
CA ASP A 101 -7.56 6.02 11.07
C ASP A 101 -7.02 5.75 9.66
N ILE A 102 -7.83 5.11 8.80
CA ILE A 102 -7.50 4.93 7.38
C ILE A 102 -7.35 6.29 6.70
N CYS A 103 -8.30 7.21 6.88
CA CYS A 103 -8.24 8.54 6.29
C CYS A 103 -7.02 9.34 6.79
N ARG A 104 -6.71 9.25 8.09
CA ARG A 104 -5.53 9.88 8.67
C ARG A 104 -4.24 9.31 8.08
N ALA A 105 -4.12 7.99 8.00
CA ALA A 105 -2.95 7.31 7.42
C ALA A 105 -2.80 7.60 5.92
N ALA A 106 -3.91 7.69 5.20
CA ALA A 106 -3.94 8.06 3.80
C ALA A 106 -3.89 9.58 3.57
N THR A 107 -3.81 10.42 4.59
CA THR A 107 -3.82 11.89 4.46
C THR A 107 -5.03 12.44 3.68
N TRP A 108 -6.21 11.86 3.85
CA TRP A 108 -7.46 12.39 3.31
C TRP A 108 -8.17 13.28 4.32
N SER A 109 -8.68 14.42 3.84
CA SER A 109 -9.46 15.36 4.64
C SER A 109 -10.90 14.90 4.90
N SER A 110 -11.40 13.90 4.15
CA SER A 110 -12.77 13.40 4.31
C SER A 110 -12.91 11.91 4.03
N VAL A 111 -13.89 11.31 4.69
CA VAL A 111 -14.34 9.93 4.45
C VAL A 111 -14.91 9.77 3.04
N HIS A 112 -15.51 10.83 2.48
CA HIS A 112 -16.07 10.81 1.12
C HIS A 112 -15.01 10.45 0.07
N THR A 113 -13.79 10.97 0.21
CA THR A 113 -12.68 10.62 -0.69
C THR A 113 -12.36 9.12 -0.65
N PHE A 114 -12.49 8.47 0.52
CA PHE A 114 -12.34 7.02 0.64
C PHE A 114 -13.50 6.28 -0.02
N THR A 115 -14.74 6.59 0.37
CA THR A 115 -15.93 5.85 -0.06
C THR A 115 -16.16 5.92 -1.57
N SER A 116 -15.92 7.08 -2.20
CA SER A 116 -16.15 7.23 -3.64
C SER A 116 -15.10 6.54 -4.53
N HIS A 117 -13.89 6.30 -4.03
CA HIS A 117 -12.76 5.91 -4.88
C HIS A 117 -12.02 4.64 -4.44
N TYR A 118 -12.21 4.18 -3.21
CA TYR A 118 -11.35 3.14 -2.60
C TYR A 118 -12.07 2.15 -1.69
N ALA A 119 -13.29 2.42 -1.26
CA ALA A 119 -14.09 1.39 -0.60
C ALA A 119 -14.33 0.27 -1.62
N ILE A 120 -13.77 -0.92 -1.37
CA ILE A 120 -14.31 -2.13 -1.98
C ILE A 120 -15.63 -2.35 -1.26
N VAL A 121 -16.68 -1.68 -1.75
CA VAL A 121 -18.03 -2.11 -1.47
C VAL A 121 -18.07 -3.48 -2.10
N SER A 122 -18.18 -4.53 -1.29
CA SER A 122 -18.68 -5.79 -1.80
C SER A 122 -20.03 -5.46 -2.41
N HIS A 123 -20.09 -5.22 -3.72
CA HIS A 123 -21.34 -5.05 -4.47
C HIS A 123 -22.15 -6.36 -4.52
N ALA A 124 -22.03 -7.22 -3.51
CA ALA A 124 -22.60 -8.56 -3.49
C ALA A 124 -22.85 -9.14 -2.09
N ARG A 125 -22.69 -8.41 -0.98
CA ARG A 125 -23.12 -8.91 0.34
C ARG A 125 -23.88 -7.85 1.12
N ASP A 126 -25.17 -8.12 1.26
CA ASP A 126 -26.14 -7.53 2.17
C ASP A 126 -26.88 -6.23 1.75
N ASP A 127 -27.54 -6.24 0.59
CA ASP A 127 -28.74 -5.40 0.39
C ASP A 127 -29.83 -5.66 1.47
N ALA A 128 -29.80 -6.84 2.10
CA ALA A 128 -30.68 -7.19 3.21
C ALA A 128 -30.11 -6.82 4.60
N GLY A 129 -28.87 -6.34 4.72
CA GLY A 129 -28.25 -6.02 6.02
C GLY A 129 -28.89 -4.80 6.68
N PHE A 130 -29.13 -3.75 5.90
CA PHE A 130 -29.87 -2.57 6.34
C PHE A 130 -31.32 -2.93 6.72
N GLY A 131 -32.01 -3.68 5.86
CA GLY A 131 -33.37 -4.14 6.14
C GLY A 131 -33.45 -4.99 7.42
N ARG A 132 -32.49 -5.89 7.65
CA ARG A 132 -32.42 -6.70 8.88
C ARG A 132 -32.16 -5.87 10.13
N ALA A 133 -31.34 -4.82 10.06
CA ALA A 133 -31.07 -3.94 11.19
C ALA A 133 -32.29 -3.07 11.55
N VAL A 134 -33.03 -2.60 10.54
CA VAL A 134 -34.27 -1.81 10.72
C VAL A 134 -35.43 -2.65 11.24
N LEU A 135 -35.49 -3.94 10.86
CA LEU A 135 -36.58 -4.85 11.23
C LEU A 135 -36.33 -5.63 12.53
N GLN A 136 -35.20 -5.43 13.21
CA GLN A 136 -35.02 -5.99 14.54
C GLN A 136 -35.86 -5.18 15.54
N PRO A 137 -36.85 -5.80 16.22
CA PRO A 137 -37.59 -5.12 17.27
C PRO A 137 -36.64 -4.76 18.41
N ASP A 138 -36.78 -3.55 18.94
CA ASP A 138 -36.02 -3.06 20.09
C ASP A 138 -36.04 -4.13 21.19
N LYS A 139 -34.87 -4.62 21.56
CA LYS A 139 -34.72 -5.41 22.79
C LYS A 139 -34.88 -4.46 23.97
N VAL A 140 -36.12 -4.28 24.39
CA VAL A 140 -36.49 -3.80 25.74
C VAL A 140 -36.18 -4.89 26.75
#